data_AF-A0A0P0EIL9-F1
#
_entry.id   AF-A0A0P0EIL9-F1
#
_cell.length_a   1.000
_cell.length_b   1.000
_cell.length_c   1.000
_cell.angle_alpha   90.00
_cell.angle_beta   90.00
_cell.angle_gamma   90.00
#
_symmetry.space_group_name_H-M   'P 1'
#
loop_
_entity.id
_entity.type
_entity.pdbx_description
1 polymer ?
#
loop_
_entity_poly.entity_id
_entity_poly.type
_entity_poly.pdbx_seq_one_letter_code
_entity_poly.pdbx_strand_id
1 'polypeptide(L)'
;MSDRIDHAQEARGFLDLARQIPSNEDETNPAAALAIQEAQAHALLALVEQQRIANLIALTRVGQSDFIDSEEAGYLLVGDALYGALVTTVQTSPDDEHYEIRPEIREALGLS
;
A
#
# COMPACT_ATOMS: atom_id res chain seq x y z
N MET A 1 1.05 18.47 8.89
CA MET A 1 1.25 17.35 7.95
C MET A 1 2.10 16.36 8.68
N SER A 2 1.58 15.16 8.99
CA SER A 2 2.30 14.16 9.78
C SER A 2 3.55 13.74 9.03
N ASP A 3 4.71 13.81 9.68
CA ASP A 3 5.93 13.20 9.19
C ASP A 3 5.64 11.72 8.92
N ARG A 4 5.76 11.30 7.65
CA ARG A 4 5.59 9.88 7.29
C ARG A 4 6.79 9.12 7.83
N ILE A 5 6.55 8.19 8.73
CA ILE A 5 7.57 7.30 9.27
C ILE A 5 8.00 6.33 8.17
N ASP A 6 9.29 6.29 7.85
CA ASP A 6 9.86 5.26 6.99
C ASP A 6 10.02 3.97 7.83
N HIS A 7 8.96 3.16 7.85
CA HIS A 7 8.95 1.90 8.59
C HIS A 7 10.04 0.92 8.12
N ALA A 8 10.48 0.98 6.86
CA ALA A 8 11.57 0.13 6.39
C ALA A 8 12.91 0.57 6.98
N GLN A 9 13.14 1.88 7.09
CA GLN A 9 14.31 2.44 7.76
C GLN A 9 14.31 2.14 9.26
N GLU A 10 13.18 2.32 9.95
CA GLU A 10 13.03 1.99 11.37
C GLU A 10 13.30 0.49 11.63
N ALA A 11 12.74 -0.41 10.80
CA ALA A 11 12.98 -1.85 10.94
C ALA A 11 14.47 -2.20 10.86
N ARG A 12 15.22 -1.56 9.96
CA ARG A 12 16.67 -1.74 9.85
C ARG A 12 17.39 -1.17 11.07
N GLY A 13 16.99 0.00 11.54
CA GLY A 13 17.55 0.63 12.74
C GLY A 13 17.43 -0.27 13.97
N PHE A 14 16.27 -0.88 14.18
CA PHE A 14 16.06 -1.82 15.29
C PHE A 14 16.85 -3.13 15.14
N LEU A 15 17.02 -3.65 13.92
CA LEU A 15 17.92 -4.79 13.70
C LEU A 15 19.38 -4.45 14.00
N ASP A 16 19.83 -3.25 13.62
CA ASP A 16 21.19 -2.80 13.88
C ASP A 16 21.40 -2.54 15.38
N LEU A 17 20.38 -2.05 16.10
CA LEU A 17 20.39 -1.97 17.56
C LEU A 17 20.49 -3.37 18.20
N ALA A 18 19.68 -4.32 17.76
CA ALA A 18 19.71 -5.70 18.27
C ALA A 18 21.10 -6.35 18.11
N ARG A 19 21.79 -6.09 17.00
CA ARG A 19 23.15 -6.58 16.74
C ARG A 19 24.22 -5.98 17.64
N GLN A 20 24.01 -4.76 18.12
CA GLN A 20 24.94 -4.06 19.00
C GLN A 20 24.80 -4.49 20.46
N ILE A 21 23.68 -5.13 20.81
CA ILE A 21 23.42 -5.60 22.17
C ILE A 21 24.23 -6.88 22.41
N PRO A 22 25.16 -6.89 23.39
CA PRO A 22 25.96 -8.07 23.69
C PRO A 22 25.04 -9.22 24.10
N SER A 23 25.25 -10.37 23.46
CA SER A 23 24.66 -11.63 23.85
C SER A 23 25.62 -12.30 24.83
N ASN A 24 25.20 -12.51 26.07
CA ASN A 24 25.93 -13.43 26.95
C ASN A 24 25.61 -14.85 26.45
N GLU A 25 26.62 -15.72 26.39
CA GLU A 25 26.52 -17.05 25.75
C GLU A 25 25.42 -17.95 26.34
N ASP A 26 24.92 -17.64 27.54
CA ASP A 26 23.92 -18.43 28.26
C ASP A 26 22.52 -17.80 28.37
N GLU A 27 22.31 -16.52 27.99
CA GLU A 27 21.00 -15.88 28.10
C GLU A 27 20.69 -14.95 26.93
N THR A 28 19.51 -15.16 26.32
CA THR A 28 18.93 -14.21 25.36
C THR A 28 18.72 -12.87 26.05
N ASN A 29 19.44 -11.84 25.60
CA ASN A 29 19.29 -10.50 26.15
C ASN A 29 17.88 -9.97 25.83
N PRO A 30 17.05 -9.64 26.83
CA PRO A 30 15.66 -9.21 26.61
C PRO A 30 15.59 -7.92 25.78
N ALA A 31 16.60 -7.05 25.85
CA ALA A 31 16.65 -5.84 25.03
C ALA A 31 16.88 -6.16 23.54
N ALA A 32 17.70 -7.17 23.23
CA ALA A 32 17.88 -7.64 21.86
C ALA A 32 16.59 -8.27 21.32
N ALA A 33 15.90 -9.05 22.15
CA ALA A 33 14.62 -9.64 21.78
C ALA A 33 13.54 -8.58 21.49
N LEU A 34 13.45 -7.53 22.31
CA LEU A 34 12.53 -6.41 22.08
C LEU A 34 12.86 -5.66 20.79
N ALA A 35 14.13 -5.33 20.54
CA ALA A 35 14.54 -4.66 19.31
C ALA A 35 14.21 -5.51 18.07
N ILE A 36 14.36 -6.84 18.14
CA ILE A 36 13.94 -7.74 17.05
C ILE A 36 12.42 -7.70 16.84
N GLN A 37 11.63 -7.67 17.92
CA GLN A 37 10.16 -7.58 17.82
C GLN A 37 9.71 -6.25 17.23
N GLU A 38 10.34 -5.13 17.61
CA GLU A 38 10.07 -3.81 17.02
C GLU A 38 10.45 -3.78 15.54
N ALA A 39 11.60 -4.34 15.17
CA ALA A 39 11.99 -4.48 13.78
C ALA A 39 10.95 -5.27 12.95
N GLN A 40 10.42 -6.36 13.51
CA GLN A 40 9.39 -7.15 12.85
C GLN A 40 8.08 -6.37 12.67
N ALA A 41 7.65 -5.62 13.70
CA ALA A 41 6.46 -4.78 13.61
C ALA A 41 6.59 -3.72 12.52
N HIS A 42 7.73 -3.01 12.48
CA HIS A 42 8.02 -2.02 11.45
C HIS A 42 8.13 -2.66 10.05
N ALA A 43 8.71 -3.85 9.91
CA ALA A 43 8.75 -4.56 8.63
C ALA A 43 7.34 -4.92 8.12
N LEU A 44 6.43 -5.36 9.01
CA LEU A 44 5.03 -5.63 8.65
C LEU A 44 4.30 -4.36 8.23
N LEU A 45 4.49 -3.25 8.95
CA LEU A 45 3.91 -1.95 8.56
C LEU A 45 4.43 -1.47 7.21
N ALA A 46 5.72 -1.68 6.92
CA ALA A 46 6.29 -1.39 5.61
C ALA A 46 5.62 -2.20 4.50
N LEU A 47 5.33 -3.50 4.72
CA LEU A 47 4.61 -4.33 3.74
C LEU A 47 3.18 -3.85 3.50
N VAL A 48 2.46 -3.45 4.55
CA VAL A 48 1.11 -2.88 4.44
C VAL A 48 1.15 -1.58 3.62
N GLU A 49 2.13 -0.71 3.86
CA GLU A 49 2.28 0.52 3.09
C GLU A 49 2.66 0.24 1.62
N GLN A 50 3.50 -0.75 1.35
CA GLN A 50 3.79 -1.17 -0.03
C GLN A 50 2.54 -1.72 -0.73
N GLN A 51 1.69 -2.50 -0.04
CA GLN A 51 0.42 -2.95 -0.59
C GLN A 51 -0.54 -1.79 -0.84
N ARG A 52 -0.59 -0.80 0.06
CA ARG A 52 -1.37 0.43 -0.12
C ARG A 52 -0.91 1.20 -1.36
N ILE A 53 0.40 1.36 -1.55
CA ILE A 53 1.00 1.99 -2.74
C ILE A 53 0.70 1.17 -4.00
N ALA A 54 0.82 -0.16 -3.96
CA ALA A 54 0.48 -1.01 -5.09
C ALA A 54 -1.01 -0.86 -5.48
N ASN A 55 -1.91 -0.80 -4.51
CA ASN A 55 -3.34 -0.55 -4.74
C ASN A 55 -3.58 0.83 -5.35
N LEU A 56 -2.89 1.87 -4.86
CA LEU A 56 -2.93 3.22 -5.43
C LEU A 56 -2.47 3.25 -6.89
N ILE A 57 -1.37 2.56 -7.21
CA ILE A 57 -0.85 2.46 -8.58
C ILE A 57 -1.84 1.72 -9.47
N ALA A 58 -2.43 0.62 -9.00
CA ALA A 58 -3.45 -0.12 -9.74
C ALA A 58 -4.67 0.76 -10.04
N LEU A 59 -5.15 1.53 -9.06
CA LEU A 59 -6.32 2.38 -9.20
C LEU A 59 -6.08 3.61 -10.09
N THR A 60 -4.91 4.24 -9.99
CA THR A 60 -4.55 5.37 -10.86
C THR A 60 -4.44 4.94 -12.32
N ARG A 61 -4.00 3.71 -12.60
CA ARG A 61 -4.02 3.14 -13.95
C ARG A 61 -5.43 2.88 -14.48
N VAL A 62 -6.41 2.59 -13.61
CA VAL A 62 -7.82 2.42 -14.01
C VAL A 62 -8.46 3.77 -14.34
N GLY A 63 -8.13 4.83 -13.61
CA GLY A 63 -8.64 6.19 -13.85
C GLY A 63 -7.99 6.90 -15.05
N GLN A 64 -6.84 6.42 -15.52
CA GLN A 64 -6.21 6.88 -16.77
C GLN A 64 -6.80 6.07 -17.94
N SER A 65 -7.89 6.62 -18.50
CA SER A 65 -8.68 6.09 -19.61
C SER A 65 -7.90 5.58 -20.83
N ASP A 66 -6.63 5.95 -20.99
CA ASP A 66 -5.79 5.58 -22.13
C ASP A 66 -5.38 4.09 -22.16
N PHE A 67 -5.64 3.33 -21.07
CA PHE A 67 -5.34 1.90 -21.01
C PHE A 67 -6.49 0.99 -21.49
N ILE A 68 -7.68 1.56 -21.71
CA ILE A 68 -8.89 0.81 -22.08
C ILE A 68 -8.89 0.42 -23.57
N ASP A 69 -8.03 1.03 -24.39
CA ASP A 69 -7.86 0.68 -25.81
C ASP A 69 -7.04 -0.61 -26.05
N SER A 70 -6.49 -1.25 -25.01
CA SER A 70 -5.91 -2.59 -25.15
C SER A 70 -6.93 -3.66 -24.77
N GLU A 71 -7.60 -4.21 -25.78
CA GLU A 71 -8.63 -5.26 -25.67
C GLU A 71 -8.21 -6.48 -24.81
N GLU A 72 -6.91 -6.70 -24.56
CA GLU A 72 -6.40 -7.87 -23.82
C GLU A 72 -6.04 -7.61 -22.34
N ALA A 73 -5.68 -6.39 -21.92
CA ALA A 73 -5.19 -6.17 -20.54
C ALA A 73 -6.29 -5.66 -19.59
N GLY A 74 -7.26 -4.90 -20.11
CA GLY A 74 -8.38 -4.38 -19.32
C GLY A 74 -9.40 -5.47 -18.95
N TYR A 75 -9.70 -6.39 -19.86
CA TYR A 75 -10.79 -7.35 -19.64
C TYR A 75 -10.51 -8.40 -18.55
N LEU A 76 -9.26 -8.80 -18.31
CA LEU A 76 -8.91 -9.90 -17.39
C LEU A 76 -8.82 -9.49 -15.92
N LEU A 77 -8.64 -8.20 -15.62
CA LEU A 77 -8.58 -7.68 -14.25
C LEU A 77 -9.79 -6.84 -13.86
N VAL A 78 -10.49 -6.24 -14.84
CA VAL A 78 -11.46 -5.17 -14.58
C VAL A 78 -12.91 -5.67 -14.57
N GLY A 79 -13.23 -6.79 -15.21
CA GLY A 79 -14.58 -7.09 -15.71
C GLY A 79 -15.75 -7.29 -14.72
N ASP A 80 -15.55 -7.38 -13.40
CA ASP A 80 -16.71 -7.48 -12.47
C ASP A 80 -16.36 -7.11 -11.02
N ALA A 81 -15.12 -7.38 -10.58
CA ALA A 81 -14.68 -7.06 -9.22
C ALA A 81 -14.29 -5.59 -9.02
N LEU A 82 -13.95 -4.87 -10.09
CA LEU A 82 -13.57 -3.45 -10.07
C LEU A 82 -14.78 -2.54 -10.30
N TYR A 83 -15.66 -2.94 -11.25
CA TYR A 83 -16.94 -2.29 -11.53
C TYR A 83 -17.89 -2.43 -10.34
N GLY A 84 -18.21 -1.31 -9.67
CA GLY A 84 -19.12 -1.26 -8.52
C GLY A 84 -18.43 -1.32 -7.15
N ALA A 85 -17.30 -2.02 -7.02
CA ALA A 85 -16.56 -2.06 -5.75
C ALA A 85 -15.60 -0.88 -5.58
N LEU A 86 -14.90 -0.47 -6.65
CA LEU A 86 -13.80 0.49 -6.59
C LEU A 86 -14.02 1.74 -7.43
N VAL A 87 -14.68 1.59 -8.58
CA VAL A 87 -14.98 2.69 -9.50
C VAL A 87 -16.48 2.87 -9.68
N THR A 88 -16.89 4.11 -9.91
CA THR A 88 -18.24 4.51 -10.27
C THR A 88 -18.21 5.16 -11.65
N THR A 89 -19.26 4.94 -12.43
CA THR A 89 -19.41 5.55 -13.74
C THR A 89 -19.95 6.97 -13.56
N VAL A 90 -19.21 7.96 -14.04
CA VAL A 90 -19.64 9.36 -14.03
C VAL A 90 -19.98 9.76 -15.46
N GLN A 91 -21.23 10.15 -15.67
CA GLN A 91 -21.71 10.58 -16.97
C GLN A 91 -21.38 12.06 -17.16
N THR A 92 -20.48 12.36 -18.10
CA THR A 92 -20.08 13.73 -18.46
C THR A 92 -20.86 14.27 -19.66
N SER A 93 -21.36 13.40 -20.52
CA SER A 93 -22.19 13.71 -21.69
C SER A 93 -23.14 12.53 -21.97
N PRO A 94 -24.23 12.70 -22.74
CA PRO A 94 -25.14 11.60 -23.09
C PRO A 94 -24.44 10.38 -23.72
N ASP A 95 -23.32 10.62 -24.41
CA ASP A 95 -22.51 9.59 -25.08
C ASP A 95 -21.10 9.45 -24.48
N ASP A 96 -20.82 10.08 -23.33
CA ASP A 96 -19.48 10.08 -22.73
C ASP A 96 -19.57 9.71 -21.24
N GLU A 97 -19.06 8.51 -20.95
CA GLU A 97 -18.96 7.94 -19.62
C GLU A 97 -17.48 7.74 -19.31
N HIS A 98 -17.04 8.24 -18.17
CA HIS A 98 -15.70 7.98 -17.68
C HIS A 98 -15.76 7.37 -16.27
N TYR A 99 -14.73 6.62 -15.93
CA TYR A 99 -14.66 5.90 -14.66
C TYR A 99 -13.89 6.72 -13.64
N GLU A 100 -14.54 6.97 -12.50
CA GLU A 100 -13.91 7.60 -11.37
C GLU A 100 -13.79 6.63 -10.19
N ILE A 101 -12.69 6.74 -9.43
CA ILE A 101 -12.57 6.03 -8.15
C ILE A 101 -13.64 6.56 -7.21
N ARG A 102 -14.37 5.65 -6.56
CA ARG A 102 -15.42 5.98 -5.59
C ARG A 102 -14.90 6.92 -4.47
N PRO A 103 -15.70 7.90 -4.02
CA PRO A 103 -15.26 8.88 -3.02
C PRO A 103 -14.74 8.25 -1.73
N GLU A 104 -15.38 7.19 -1.24
CA GLU A 104 -15.01 6.54 0.03
C GLU A 104 -13.68 5.79 -0.09
N ILE A 105 -13.39 5.24 -1.27
CA ILE A 105 -12.12 4.58 -1.59
C ILE A 105 -11.02 5.62 -1.76
N ARG A 106 -11.35 6.74 -2.44
CA ARG A 106 -10.46 7.88 -2.62
C ARG A 106 -10.01 8.47 -1.28
N GLU A 107 -10.94 8.61 -0.33
CA GLU A 107 -10.66 9.03 1.06
C GLU A 107 -9.80 8.02 1.82
N ALA A 108 -10.17 6.72 1.81
CA ALA A 108 -9.40 5.66 2.48
C ALA A 108 -7.96 5.54 1.97
N LEU A 109 -7.73 5.95 0.72
CA LEU A 109 -6.43 5.95 0.07
C LEU A 109 -5.64 7.25 0.25
N GLY A 110 -6.24 8.28 0.85
CA GLY A 110 -5.63 9.60 1.05
C GLY A 110 -5.43 10.38 -0.25
N LEU A 111 -6.29 10.14 -1.24
CA LEU A 111 -6.30 10.81 -2.54
C LEU A 111 -7.30 11.98 -2.53
N SER A 112 -7.17 12.91 -1.60
CA SER A 112 -8.03 14.11 -1.53
C SER A 112 -7.67 15.16 -2.57
#